data_AF-C4YJ42-F1
#
_entry.id   AF-C4YJ42-F1
#
_cell.length_a   1.000
_cell.length_b   1.000
_cell.length_c   1.000
_cell.angle_alpha   90.00
_cell.angle_beta   90.00
_cell.angle_gamma   90.00
#
_symmetry.space_group_name_H-M   'P 1'
#
loop_
_entity.id
_entity.type
_entity.pdbx_description
1 polymer ?
#
loop_
_entity_poly.entity_id
_entity_poly.type
_entity_poly.pdbx_seq_one_letter_code
_entity_poly.pdbx_strand_id
1 'polypeptide(L)'
;MELSNYTHWEIVSYVQVFLFAILLVAFLVITSIKKKERKGLRQILPFFIFFTIFLVLKIVGGILGLVFIHQKTFNVSLFIPTFIFDSIGLGFIARSITSLVTHNFKYQDDLPEFFRSKHQKAKNNNSSNAYKKSDNDSDNYNDDNDEINYWPFRVLTIILIAAIVVNIVGTNISVNNQGSSMGTSLIKVGSILFLIEILLMILFLVTIGLSGSQLNTVVYLLIVGLVVLIVRCVFSILSGFHWSTWENPSPYIIYFGKYQYYTFLALLPEVITAIIILVAFLFW
;
A
#
# COMPACT_ATOMS: atom_id res chain seq x y z
N MET A 1 -23.52 -2.91 -23.70
CA MET A 1 -23.77 -1.85 -22.71
C MET A 1 -22.90 -0.69 -23.07
N GLU A 2 -23.49 0.45 -23.43
CA GLU A 2 -22.72 1.68 -23.67
C GLU A 2 -22.30 2.28 -22.33
N LEU A 3 -21.06 2.75 -22.23
CA LEU A 3 -20.58 3.42 -21.02
C LEU A 3 -21.29 4.77 -20.88
N SER A 4 -22.08 4.93 -19.81
CA SER A 4 -22.54 6.26 -19.41
C SER A 4 -21.32 7.13 -19.06
N ASN A 5 -21.31 8.40 -19.52
CA ASN A 5 -20.20 9.34 -19.29
C ASN A 5 -18.85 8.95 -19.91
N TYR A 6 -18.85 8.28 -21.08
CA TYR A 6 -17.65 7.91 -21.86
C TYR A 6 -16.51 8.96 -21.80
N THR A 7 -16.79 10.20 -22.20
CA THR A 7 -15.78 11.27 -22.31
C THR A 7 -15.14 11.62 -20.97
N HIS A 8 -15.89 11.54 -19.88
CA HIS A 8 -15.38 11.86 -18.55
C HIS A 8 -14.49 10.74 -18.01
N TRP A 9 -14.90 9.48 -18.20
CA TRP A 9 -14.09 8.32 -17.81
C TRP A 9 -12.81 8.22 -18.62
N GLU A 10 -12.86 8.56 -19.91
CA GLU A 10 -11.68 8.67 -20.76
C GLU A 10 -10.69 9.70 -20.21
N ILE A 11 -11.15 10.92 -19.89
CA ILE A 11 -10.31 11.96 -19.28
C ILE A 11 -9.69 11.47 -17.97
N VAL A 12 -10.49 10.84 -17.08
CA VAL A 12 -10.02 10.35 -15.79
C VAL A 12 -8.94 9.28 -15.96
N SER A 13 -9.09 8.35 -16.90
CA SER A 13 -8.08 7.33 -17.18
C SER A 13 -6.80 7.93 -17.76
N TYR A 14 -6.89 8.94 -18.63
CA TYR A 14 -5.71 9.68 -19.10
C TYR A 14 -4.97 10.38 -17.95
N VAL A 15 -5.72 11.08 -17.08
CA VAL A 15 -5.16 11.76 -15.90
C VAL A 15 -4.49 10.77 -14.96
N GLN A 16 -5.10 9.61 -14.72
CA GLN A 16 -4.51 8.54 -13.93
C GLN A 16 -3.16 8.09 -14.50
N VAL A 17 -3.12 7.71 -15.79
CA VAL A 17 -1.88 7.24 -16.43
C VAL A 17 -0.81 8.32 -16.35
N PHE A 18 -1.15 9.56 -16.65
CA PHE A 18 -0.22 10.68 -16.65
C PHE A 18 0.37 10.97 -15.26
N LEU A 19 -0.48 11.08 -14.23
CA LEU A 19 -0.03 11.37 -12.86
C LEU A 19 0.86 10.26 -12.30
N PHE A 20 0.47 8.99 -12.46
CA PHE A 20 1.28 7.88 -11.96
C PHE A 20 2.57 7.68 -12.75
N ALA A 21 2.61 8.03 -14.05
CA ALA A 21 3.85 8.07 -14.82
C ALA A 21 4.81 9.15 -14.29
N ILE A 22 4.31 10.35 -13.97
CA ILE A 22 5.11 11.41 -13.34
C ILE A 22 5.66 10.94 -11.99
N LEU A 23 4.82 10.31 -11.16
CA LEU A 23 5.25 9.78 -9.86
C LEU A 23 6.31 8.69 -10.01
N LEU A 24 6.22 7.84 -11.03
CA LEU A 24 7.23 6.83 -11.33
C LEU A 24 8.56 7.46 -11.74
N VAL A 25 8.54 8.47 -12.61
CA VAL A 25 9.76 9.21 -12.98
C VAL A 25 10.37 9.89 -11.76
N ALA A 26 9.56 10.59 -10.96
CA ALA A 26 10.02 11.24 -9.73
C ALA A 26 10.65 10.22 -8.76
N PHE A 27 10.02 9.06 -8.60
CA PHE A 27 10.52 7.98 -7.76
C PHE A 27 11.89 7.45 -8.23
N LEU A 28 12.06 7.24 -9.53
CA LEU A 28 13.32 6.77 -10.12
C LEU A 28 14.45 7.81 -9.95
N VAL A 29 14.13 9.10 -10.10
CA VAL A 29 15.07 10.21 -9.89
C VAL A 29 15.52 10.26 -8.43
N ILE A 30 14.58 10.26 -7.48
CA ILE A 30 14.87 10.29 -6.04
C ILE A 30 15.70 9.07 -5.63
N THR A 31 15.32 7.88 -6.10
CA THR A 31 16.06 6.64 -5.86
C THR A 31 17.50 6.73 -6.36
N SER A 32 17.70 7.31 -7.55
CA SER A 32 19.03 7.47 -8.14
C SER A 32 19.93 8.42 -7.35
N ILE A 33 19.36 9.50 -6.80
CA ILE A 33 20.06 10.43 -5.91
C ILE A 33 20.45 9.71 -4.61
N LYS A 34 19.48 9.08 -3.93
CA LYS A 34 19.72 8.35 -2.66
C LYS A 34 20.73 7.21 -2.82
N LYS A 35 20.75 6.55 -3.98
CA LYS A 35 21.75 5.51 -4.30
C LYS A 35 23.18 6.02 -4.31
N LYS A 36 23.40 7.27 -4.70
CA LYS A 36 24.72 7.90 -4.68
C LYS A 36 25.13 8.33 -3.27
N GLU A 37 24.16 8.73 -2.44
CA GLU A 37 24.40 9.27 -1.10
C GLU A 37 24.63 8.20 -0.01
N ARG A 38 23.98 7.03 -0.10
CA ARG A 38 24.07 6.00 0.96
C ARG A 38 24.31 4.59 0.41
N LYS A 39 25.31 3.89 0.95
CA LYS A 39 25.65 2.48 0.62
C LYS A 39 24.66 1.43 1.17
N GLY A 40 23.55 1.84 1.79
CA GLY A 40 22.57 0.98 2.48
C GLY A 40 21.32 0.56 1.68
N LEU A 41 21.26 0.80 0.36
CA LEU A 41 20.03 0.61 -0.44
C LEU A 41 19.43 -0.81 -0.41
N ARG A 42 20.26 -1.83 -0.15
CA ARG A 42 19.81 -3.23 -0.16
C ARG A 42 18.77 -3.49 0.94
N GLN A 43 18.83 -2.75 2.04
CA GLN A 43 17.93 -2.93 3.17
C GLN A 43 16.54 -2.32 2.93
N ILE A 44 16.43 -1.29 2.07
CA ILE A 44 15.15 -0.67 1.69
C ILE A 44 14.59 -1.23 0.36
N LEU A 45 15.20 -2.29 -0.16
CA LEU A 45 14.75 -2.98 -1.38
C LEU A 45 13.26 -3.34 -1.39
N PRO A 46 12.65 -3.83 -0.29
CA PRO A 46 11.24 -4.17 -0.33
C PRO A 46 10.34 -2.95 -0.56
N PHE A 47 10.71 -1.77 -0.04
CA PHE A 47 9.99 -0.52 -0.33
C PHE A 47 10.04 -0.19 -1.82
N PHE A 48 11.21 -0.30 -2.47
CA PHE A 48 11.33 -0.10 -3.91
C PHE A 48 10.45 -1.03 -4.71
N ILE A 49 10.45 -2.32 -4.36
CA ILE A 49 9.65 -3.34 -5.04
C ILE A 49 8.17 -3.01 -4.90
N PHE A 50 7.66 -2.85 -3.67
CA PHE A 50 6.23 -2.64 -3.45
C PHE A 50 5.73 -1.31 -4.03
N PHE A 51 6.50 -0.22 -3.89
CA PHE A 51 6.11 1.08 -4.45
C PHE A 51 6.16 1.09 -5.98
N THR A 52 7.14 0.43 -6.60
CA THR A 52 7.19 0.27 -8.05
C THR A 52 6.00 -0.54 -8.55
N ILE A 53 5.68 -1.66 -7.89
CA ILE A 53 4.52 -2.48 -8.26
C ILE A 53 3.23 -1.66 -8.15
N PHE A 54 3.06 -0.89 -7.08
CA PHE A 54 1.92 0.02 -6.93
C PHE A 54 1.77 0.97 -8.13
N LEU A 55 2.83 1.70 -8.47
CA LEU A 55 2.80 2.67 -9.57
C LEU A 55 2.53 1.99 -10.91
N VAL A 56 3.17 0.85 -11.18
CA VAL A 56 2.96 0.07 -12.40
C VAL A 56 1.54 -0.45 -12.49
N LEU A 57 0.96 -0.99 -11.41
CA LEU A 57 -0.43 -1.43 -11.38
C LEU A 57 -1.40 -0.30 -11.71
N LYS A 58 -1.14 0.92 -11.22
CA LYS A 58 -1.98 2.08 -11.53
C LYS A 58 -1.85 2.53 -12.98
N ILE A 59 -0.65 2.52 -13.55
CA ILE A 59 -0.42 2.84 -14.96
C ILE A 59 -1.09 1.79 -15.85
N VAL A 60 -0.84 0.51 -15.61
CA VAL A 60 -1.40 -0.59 -16.40
C VAL A 60 -2.92 -0.65 -16.26
N GLY A 61 -3.45 -0.47 -15.05
CA GLY A 61 -4.90 -0.37 -14.82
C GLY A 61 -5.52 0.81 -15.58
N GLY A 62 -4.86 1.97 -15.60
CA GLY A 62 -5.32 3.11 -16.40
C GLY A 62 -5.32 2.84 -17.90
N ILE A 63 -4.28 2.19 -18.42
CA ILE A 63 -4.19 1.78 -19.83
C ILE A 63 -5.27 0.77 -20.18
N LEU A 64 -5.46 -0.27 -19.35
CA LEU A 64 -6.51 -1.26 -19.57
C LEU A 64 -7.90 -0.63 -19.51
N GLY A 65 -8.10 0.35 -18.62
CA GLY A 65 -9.29 1.19 -18.57
C GLY A 65 -9.53 1.96 -19.87
N LEU A 66 -8.51 2.63 -20.40
CA LEU A 66 -8.60 3.31 -21.71
C LEU A 66 -8.95 2.34 -22.83
N VAL A 67 -8.26 1.19 -22.90
CA VAL A 67 -8.54 0.15 -23.91
C VAL A 67 -9.97 -0.36 -23.77
N PHE A 68 -10.44 -0.57 -22.54
CA PHE A 68 -11.79 -1.02 -22.23
C PHE A 68 -12.86 -0.01 -22.66
N ILE A 69 -12.67 1.28 -22.36
CA ILE A 69 -13.60 2.35 -22.72
C ILE A 69 -13.79 2.44 -24.24
N HIS A 70 -12.73 2.19 -25.01
CA HIS A 70 -12.77 2.22 -26.48
C HIS A 70 -13.36 0.94 -27.13
N GLN A 71 -13.71 -0.09 -26.34
CA GLN A 71 -14.37 -1.29 -26.88
C GLN A 71 -15.84 -1.01 -27.21
N LYS A 72 -16.30 -1.49 -28.37
CA LYS A 72 -17.71 -1.40 -28.78
C LYS A 72 -18.65 -2.28 -27.95
N THR A 73 -18.10 -3.32 -27.31
CA THR A 73 -18.84 -4.29 -26.50
C THR A 73 -18.17 -4.47 -25.15
N PHE A 74 -18.98 -4.73 -24.12
CA PHE A 74 -18.46 -4.99 -22.78
C PHE A 74 -17.53 -6.20 -22.79
N ASN A 75 -16.26 -5.98 -22.45
CA ASN A 75 -15.24 -7.01 -22.39
C ASN A 75 -14.86 -7.30 -20.93
N VAL A 76 -15.43 -8.38 -20.40
CA VAL A 76 -15.18 -8.88 -19.03
C VAL A 76 -13.68 -9.10 -18.77
N SER A 77 -12.96 -9.61 -19.78
CA SER A 77 -11.53 -9.91 -19.68
C SER A 77 -10.65 -8.67 -19.53
N LEU A 78 -11.15 -7.48 -19.89
CA LEU A 78 -10.47 -6.21 -19.66
C LEU A 78 -10.96 -5.53 -18.37
N PHE A 79 -12.25 -5.66 -18.06
CA PHE A 79 -12.84 -5.07 -16.85
C PHE A 79 -12.29 -5.67 -15.55
N ILE A 80 -12.27 -7.01 -15.44
CA ILE A 80 -11.83 -7.70 -14.22
C ILE A 80 -10.39 -7.31 -13.84
N PRO A 81 -9.38 -7.39 -14.73
CA PRO A 81 -8.02 -6.98 -14.39
C PRO A 81 -7.92 -5.50 -14.02
N THR A 82 -8.67 -4.62 -14.68
CA THR A 82 -8.65 -3.19 -14.39
C THR A 82 -9.16 -2.90 -12.98
N PHE A 83 -10.29 -3.50 -12.60
CA PHE A 83 -10.85 -3.35 -11.26
C PHE A 83 -9.95 -3.96 -10.18
N ILE A 84 -9.36 -5.12 -10.47
CA ILE A 84 -8.41 -5.79 -9.56
C ILE A 84 -7.18 -4.92 -9.36
N PHE A 85 -6.54 -4.42 -10.42
CA PHE A 85 -5.33 -3.59 -10.31
C PHE A 85 -5.59 -2.31 -9.53
N ASP A 86 -6.75 -1.68 -9.71
CA ASP A 86 -7.14 -0.53 -8.91
C ASP A 86 -7.27 -0.89 -7.43
N SER A 87 -7.97 -1.99 -7.13
CA SER A 87 -8.30 -2.43 -5.78
C SER A 87 -7.09 -2.93 -4.99
N ILE A 88 -6.23 -3.75 -5.60
CA ILE A 88 -5.04 -4.30 -4.93
C ILE A 88 -3.93 -3.26 -4.82
N GLY A 89 -3.98 -2.18 -5.63
CA GLY A 89 -3.05 -1.05 -5.53
C GLY A 89 -3.01 -0.45 -4.12
N LEU A 90 -4.15 -0.36 -3.45
CA LEU A 90 -4.25 0.05 -2.04
C LEU A 90 -3.36 -0.79 -1.13
N GLY A 91 -3.26 -2.08 -1.42
CA GLY A 91 -2.43 -3.00 -0.67
C GLY A 91 -0.93 -2.77 -0.85
N PHE A 92 -0.51 -2.55 -2.09
CA PHE A 92 0.89 -2.29 -2.40
C PHE A 92 1.38 -0.95 -1.83
N ILE A 93 0.55 0.09 -1.86
CA ILE A 93 0.90 1.37 -1.24
C ILE A 93 0.99 1.24 0.29
N ALA A 94 0.05 0.54 0.95
CA ALA A 94 0.12 0.26 2.39
C ALA A 94 1.38 -0.54 2.77
N ARG A 95 1.74 -1.55 1.96
CA ARG A 95 2.95 -2.35 2.18
C ARG A 95 4.23 -1.55 2.00
N SER A 96 4.25 -0.62 1.04
CA SER A 96 5.38 0.28 0.84
C SER A 96 5.64 1.14 2.09
N ILE A 97 4.58 1.72 2.69
CA ILE A 97 4.66 2.47 3.94
C ILE A 97 5.25 1.58 5.04
N THR A 98 4.71 0.37 5.20
CA THR A 98 5.20 -0.58 6.21
C THR A 98 6.68 -0.91 6.03
N SER A 99 7.13 -1.08 4.79
CA SER A 99 8.54 -1.39 4.51
C SER A 99 9.46 -0.21 4.84
N LEU A 100 9.04 1.01 4.52
CA LEU A 100 9.81 2.23 4.82
C LEU A 100 9.94 2.42 6.33
N VAL A 101 8.86 2.16 7.08
CA VAL A 101 8.80 2.20 8.54
C VAL A 101 9.72 1.14 9.14
N THR A 102 9.58 -0.11 8.75
CA THR A 102 10.34 -1.23 9.32
C THR A 102 11.85 -0.99 9.25
N HIS A 103 12.33 -0.42 8.14
CA HIS A 103 13.74 -0.05 8.00
C HIS A 103 14.17 1.05 8.98
N ASN A 104 13.39 2.13 9.11
CA ASN A 104 13.70 3.25 10.00
C ASN A 104 13.89 2.79 11.45
N PHE A 105 13.16 1.76 11.87
CA PHE A 105 13.12 1.28 13.25
C PHE A 105 14.02 0.09 13.55
N LYS A 106 14.70 -0.49 12.55
CA LYS A 106 15.62 -1.62 12.75
C LYS A 106 16.78 -1.32 13.68
N TYR A 107 17.15 -0.04 13.83
CA TYR A 107 18.37 0.39 14.52
C TYR A 107 18.11 1.28 15.74
N GLN A 108 16.86 1.40 16.21
CA GLN A 108 16.51 2.34 17.28
C GLN A 108 16.32 1.63 18.63
N ASP A 109 17.16 1.92 19.63
CA ASP A 109 17.16 1.20 20.91
C ASP A 109 15.96 1.53 21.84
N ASP A 110 15.24 2.64 21.57
CA ASP A 110 14.12 3.14 22.40
C ASP A 110 12.72 2.66 21.97
N LEU A 111 12.61 1.67 21.10
CA LEU A 111 11.30 1.13 20.71
C LEU A 111 10.59 0.44 21.90
N PRO A 112 9.24 0.49 21.96
CA PRO A 112 8.47 -0.30 22.92
C PRO A 112 8.81 -1.78 22.79
N GLU A 113 8.73 -2.52 23.91
CA GLU A 113 9.13 -3.92 23.97
C GLU A 113 8.39 -4.83 22.97
N PHE A 114 7.18 -4.42 22.58
CA PHE A 114 6.37 -5.05 21.54
C PHE A 114 6.97 -4.97 20.12
N PHE A 115 7.75 -3.93 19.83
CA PHE A 115 8.37 -3.67 18.52
C PHE A 115 9.87 -3.97 18.47
N ARG A 116 10.51 -4.24 19.62
CA ARG A 116 11.95 -4.55 19.70
C ARG A 116 12.28 -5.89 19.05
N SER A 117 13.37 -5.92 18.29
CA SER A 117 13.93 -7.15 17.73
C SER A 117 14.51 -8.04 18.84
N LYS A 118 14.61 -9.37 18.58
CA LYS A 118 15.29 -10.32 19.49
C LYS A 118 16.70 -9.86 19.87
N HIS A 119 17.42 -9.25 18.92
CA HIS A 119 18.80 -8.78 19.11
C HIS A 119 18.89 -7.57 20.04
N GLN A 120 17.89 -6.67 20.03
CA GLN A 120 17.80 -5.56 21.00
C GLN A 120 17.45 -6.03 22.40
N LYS A 121 16.57 -7.04 22.53
CA LYS A 121 16.28 -7.68 23.83
C LYS A 121 17.53 -8.36 24.41
N ALA A 122 18.34 -9.01 23.57
CA ALA A 122 19.60 -9.63 23.98
C ALA A 122 20.68 -8.60 24.38
N LYS A 123 20.81 -7.48 23.64
CA LYS A 123 21.77 -6.41 23.94
C LYS A 123 21.47 -5.70 25.26
N ASN A 124 20.19 -5.40 25.55
CA ASN A 124 19.81 -4.80 26.83
C ASN A 124 20.03 -5.74 28.03
N ASN A 125 19.75 -7.04 27.87
CA ASN A 125 19.99 -8.03 28.94
C ASN A 125 21.47 -8.25 29.23
N ASN A 126 22.35 -8.13 28.23
CA ASN A 126 23.80 -8.18 28.41
C ASN A 126 24.39 -6.87 28.96
N SER A 127 23.78 -5.72 28.64
CA SER A 127 24.18 -4.40 29.17
C SER A 127 23.96 -4.27 30.67
N SER A 128 22.97 -4.97 31.25
CA SER A 128 22.74 -4.98 32.70
C SER A 128 23.74 -5.82 33.51
N ASN A 129 24.59 -6.61 32.86
CA ASN A 129 25.56 -7.49 33.51
C ASN A 129 27.04 -7.18 33.17
N ALA A 130 27.33 -6.02 32.58
CA ALA A 130 28.68 -5.67 32.13
C ALA A 130 29.56 -5.10 33.26
N TYR A 131 29.94 -5.96 34.21
CA TYR A 131 31.24 -5.89 34.89
C TYR A 131 31.88 -7.28 34.86
N LYS A 132 32.58 -7.59 33.76
CA LYS A 132 33.84 -8.36 33.76
C LYS A 132 34.48 -8.42 32.36
N LYS A 133 35.77 -8.12 32.40
CA LYS A 133 36.80 -8.06 31.35
C LYS A 133 37.05 -9.43 30.68
N SER A 134 37.32 -9.45 29.37
CA SER A 134 38.51 -10.09 28.79
C SER A 134 38.67 -9.70 27.32
N ASP A 135 39.90 -9.27 27.01
CA ASP A 135 40.46 -9.17 25.66
C ASP A 135 40.53 -10.53 24.97
N ASN A 136 40.66 -10.47 23.64
CA ASN A 136 40.97 -11.49 22.64
C ASN A 136 39.83 -12.13 21.82
N ASP A 137 39.98 -11.89 20.52
CA ASP A 137 39.82 -12.79 19.39
C ASP A 137 38.50 -12.82 18.60
N SER A 138 38.71 -12.52 17.32
CA SER A 138 37.92 -12.82 16.12
C SER A 138 36.67 -11.98 15.88
N ASP A 139 36.89 -10.83 15.23
CA ASP A 139 35.94 -10.20 14.32
C ASP A 139 35.58 -11.20 13.20
N ASN A 140 34.62 -12.06 13.48
CA ASN A 140 33.89 -12.84 12.48
C ASN A 140 32.43 -12.40 12.57
N TYR A 141 32.15 -11.22 12.03
CA TYR A 141 30.79 -10.79 11.71
C TYR A 141 30.27 -11.68 10.58
N ASN A 142 29.91 -12.92 10.93
CA ASN A 142 29.00 -13.68 10.11
C ASN A 142 27.70 -12.88 10.05
N ASP A 143 27.43 -12.38 8.84
CA ASP A 143 26.17 -11.84 8.35
C ASP A 143 25.12 -12.95 8.38
N ASP A 144 24.90 -13.52 9.57
CA ASP A 144 23.87 -14.51 9.82
C ASP A 144 22.55 -13.83 9.55
N ASN A 145 21.73 -14.52 8.76
CA ASN A 145 20.41 -14.12 8.32
C ASN A 145 19.53 -13.80 9.54
N ASP A 146 19.67 -12.58 10.06
CA ASP A 146 18.98 -12.10 11.24
C ASP A 146 17.49 -12.11 10.96
N GLU A 147 16.82 -13.17 11.42
CA GLU A 147 15.37 -13.28 11.43
C GLU A 147 14.82 -12.24 12.39
N ILE A 148 14.62 -11.04 11.86
CA ILE A 148 13.98 -9.97 12.60
C ILE A 148 12.52 -10.37 12.81
N ASN A 149 12.19 -10.72 14.05
CA ASN A 149 10.84 -11.08 14.44
C ASN A 149 9.97 -9.81 14.60
N TYR A 150 9.67 -9.14 13.48
CA TYR A 150 8.69 -8.06 13.40
C TYR A 150 7.26 -8.63 13.37
N TRP A 151 6.85 -9.29 14.44
CA TRP A 151 5.53 -9.90 14.53
C TRP A 151 4.37 -8.95 14.17
N PRO A 152 4.37 -7.66 14.58
CA PRO A 152 3.27 -6.74 14.25
C PRO A 152 3.15 -6.47 12.74
N PHE A 153 4.28 -6.27 12.06
CA PHE A 153 4.30 -6.03 10.61
C PHE A 153 4.07 -7.32 9.79
N ARG A 154 4.40 -8.49 10.34
CA ARG A 154 4.01 -9.79 9.75
C ARG A 154 2.50 -9.97 9.79
N VAL A 155 1.85 -9.67 10.91
CA VAL A 155 0.38 -9.72 11.03
C VAL A 155 -0.29 -8.79 10.03
N LEU A 156 0.18 -7.53 9.91
CA LEU A 156 -0.32 -6.60 8.88
C LEU A 156 -0.17 -7.17 7.47
N THR A 157 0.97 -7.80 7.17
CA THR A 157 1.20 -8.42 5.84
C THR A 157 0.23 -9.57 5.57
N ILE A 158 -0.12 -10.38 6.57
CA ILE A 158 -1.08 -11.48 6.41
C ILE A 158 -2.50 -10.94 6.16
N ILE A 159 -2.92 -9.93 6.94
CA ILE A 159 -4.22 -9.26 6.76
C ILE A 159 -4.31 -8.67 5.34
N LEU A 160 -3.23 -8.04 4.89
CA LEU A 160 -3.13 -7.46 3.56
C LEU A 160 -3.29 -8.49 2.45
N ILE A 161 -2.54 -9.60 2.52
CA ILE A 161 -2.61 -10.68 1.53
C ILE A 161 -4.01 -11.27 1.51
N ALA A 162 -4.63 -11.47 2.67
CA ALA A 162 -6.01 -11.94 2.76
C ALA A 162 -6.99 -10.96 2.08
N ALA A 163 -6.85 -9.65 2.33
CA ALA A 163 -7.67 -8.62 1.70
C ALA A 163 -7.53 -8.61 0.17
N ILE A 164 -6.31 -8.76 -0.34
CA ILE A 164 -6.02 -8.84 -1.79
C ILE A 164 -6.67 -10.08 -2.39
N VAL A 165 -6.43 -11.27 -1.82
CA VAL A 165 -6.96 -12.55 -2.35
C VAL A 165 -8.48 -12.55 -2.35
N VAL A 166 -9.09 -12.14 -1.24
CA VAL A 166 -10.55 -12.09 -1.10
C VAL A 166 -11.18 -11.12 -2.11
N ASN A 167 -10.56 -9.96 -2.36
CA ASN A 167 -11.05 -9.02 -3.38
C ASN A 167 -10.91 -9.56 -4.81
N ILE A 168 -9.79 -10.23 -5.13
CA ILE A 168 -9.58 -10.86 -6.46
C ILE A 168 -10.65 -11.92 -6.71
N VAL A 169 -10.80 -12.85 -5.76
CA VAL A 169 -11.76 -13.96 -5.87
C VAL A 169 -13.20 -13.41 -5.89
N GLY A 170 -13.52 -12.46 -5.01
CA GLY A 170 -14.83 -11.83 -4.94
C GLY A 170 -15.21 -11.12 -6.24
N THR A 171 -14.30 -10.33 -6.82
CA THR A 171 -14.50 -9.64 -8.10
C THR A 171 -14.75 -10.63 -9.22
N ASN A 172 -13.93 -11.69 -9.32
CA ASN A 172 -14.05 -12.69 -10.37
C ASN A 172 -15.41 -13.42 -10.31
N ILE A 173 -15.82 -13.85 -9.12
CA ILE A 173 -17.12 -14.51 -8.90
C ILE A 173 -18.27 -13.53 -9.17
N SER A 174 -18.17 -12.28 -8.69
CA SER A 174 -19.23 -11.29 -8.82
C SER A 174 -19.47 -10.89 -10.28
N VAL A 175 -18.40 -10.66 -11.05
CA VAL A 175 -18.52 -10.24 -12.46
C VAL A 175 -19.04 -11.38 -13.34
N ASN A 176 -18.52 -12.60 -13.18
CA ASN A 176 -18.93 -13.74 -14.01
C ASN A 176 -20.34 -14.27 -13.67
N ASN A 177 -20.76 -14.15 -12.41
CA ASN A 177 -22.07 -14.66 -11.95
C ASN A 177 -23.04 -13.51 -11.61
N GLN A 178 -22.96 -12.38 -12.32
CA GLN A 178 -23.91 -11.26 -12.26
C GLN A 178 -24.28 -10.77 -10.85
N GLY A 179 -23.28 -10.53 -9.99
CA GLY A 179 -23.51 -9.99 -8.65
C GLY A 179 -23.90 -11.04 -7.61
N SER A 180 -23.48 -12.30 -7.77
CA SER A 180 -23.73 -13.36 -6.79
C SER A 180 -23.47 -12.92 -5.33
N SER A 181 -24.30 -13.42 -4.41
CA SER A 181 -24.22 -13.10 -2.98
C SER A 181 -22.85 -13.45 -2.37
N MET A 182 -22.23 -14.53 -2.84
CA MET A 182 -20.90 -14.94 -2.39
C MET A 182 -19.82 -13.97 -2.87
N GLY A 183 -19.79 -13.62 -4.16
CA GLY A 183 -18.80 -12.69 -4.72
C GLY A 183 -18.88 -11.31 -4.08
N THR A 184 -20.09 -10.78 -3.93
CA THR A 184 -20.32 -9.48 -3.27
C THR A 184 -19.94 -9.50 -1.78
N SER A 185 -20.25 -10.58 -1.05
CA SER A 185 -19.84 -10.72 0.36
C SER A 185 -18.32 -10.74 0.52
N LEU A 186 -17.60 -11.43 -0.38
CA LEU A 186 -16.14 -11.43 -0.39
C LEU A 186 -15.58 -10.02 -0.64
N ILE A 187 -16.07 -9.28 -1.63
CA ILE A 187 -15.62 -7.90 -1.89
C ILE A 187 -15.83 -6.99 -0.65
N LYS A 188 -16.96 -7.14 0.06
CA LYS A 188 -17.23 -6.41 1.30
C LYS A 188 -16.22 -6.74 2.39
N VAL A 189 -15.96 -8.03 2.62
CA VAL A 189 -14.97 -8.49 3.62
C VAL A 189 -13.59 -7.97 3.27
N GLY A 190 -13.16 -8.09 2.01
CA GLY A 190 -11.87 -7.57 1.56
C GLY A 190 -11.72 -6.06 1.77
N SER A 191 -12.79 -5.28 1.51
CA SER A 191 -12.81 -3.84 1.73
C SER A 191 -12.69 -3.45 3.21
N ILE A 192 -13.34 -4.21 4.10
CA ILE A 192 -13.24 -4.02 5.55
C ILE A 192 -11.84 -4.38 6.05
N LEU A 193 -11.25 -5.47 5.54
CA LEU A 193 -9.90 -5.88 5.92
C LEU A 193 -8.86 -4.81 5.56
N PHE A 194 -8.97 -4.17 4.39
CA PHE A 194 -8.11 -3.03 4.05
C PHE A 194 -8.25 -1.87 5.03
N LEU A 195 -9.47 -1.53 5.46
CA LEU A 195 -9.66 -0.46 6.46
C LEU A 195 -9.01 -0.84 7.80
N ILE A 196 -9.23 -2.06 8.28
CA ILE A 196 -8.64 -2.56 9.53
C ILE A 196 -7.11 -2.49 9.47
N GLU A 197 -6.52 -2.90 8.36
CA GLU A 197 -5.07 -2.83 8.15
C GLU A 197 -4.54 -1.40 8.25
N ILE A 198 -5.16 -0.44 7.56
CA ILE A 198 -4.76 0.97 7.60
C ILE A 198 -4.87 1.53 9.04
N LEU A 199 -5.96 1.22 9.75
CA LEU A 199 -6.15 1.67 11.13
C LEU A 199 -5.10 1.08 12.09
N LEU A 200 -4.79 -0.21 11.97
CA LEU A 200 -3.74 -0.85 12.75
C LEU A 200 -2.35 -0.28 12.44
N MET A 201 -2.07 0.04 11.17
CA MET A 201 -0.81 0.66 10.78
C MET A 201 -0.68 2.08 11.33
N ILE A 202 -1.76 2.88 11.34
CA ILE A 202 -1.78 4.19 12.01
C ILE A 202 -1.50 4.02 13.49
N LEU A 203 -2.20 3.09 14.16
CA LEU A 203 -2.00 2.81 15.58
C LEU A 203 -0.52 2.50 15.88
N PHE A 204 0.09 1.59 15.11
CA PHE A 204 1.50 1.24 15.29
C PHE A 204 2.43 2.44 15.09
N LEU A 205 2.20 3.26 14.06
CA LEU A 205 3.02 4.45 13.83
C LEU A 205 2.89 5.50 14.91
N VAL A 206 1.68 5.71 15.45
CA VAL A 206 1.45 6.62 16.57
C VAL A 206 2.17 6.12 17.82
N THR A 207 2.08 4.83 18.14
CA THR A 207 2.79 4.24 19.28
C THR A 207 4.31 4.40 19.13
N ILE A 208 4.85 4.20 17.93
CA ILE A 208 6.27 4.41 17.64
C ILE A 208 6.66 5.88 17.77
N GLY A 209 5.86 6.80 17.23
CA GLY A 209 6.12 8.25 17.30
C GLY A 209 6.16 8.79 18.73
N LEU A 210 5.31 8.27 19.62
CA LEU A 210 5.29 8.63 21.04
C LEU A 210 6.52 8.13 21.83
N SER A 211 7.29 7.19 21.27
CA SER A 211 8.40 6.53 21.97
C SER A 211 9.77 7.24 21.80
N GLY A 212 9.79 8.47 21.26
CA GLY A 212 10.96 9.36 21.40
C GLY A 212 12.02 9.35 20.28
N SER A 213 11.66 8.98 19.04
CA SER A 213 12.61 8.95 17.92
C SER A 213 12.97 10.31 17.34
N GLN A 214 14.27 10.55 17.08
CA GLN A 214 14.80 11.64 16.24
C GLN A 214 14.32 11.58 14.75
N LEU A 215 13.48 10.62 14.36
CA LEU A 215 12.84 10.50 13.03
C LEU A 215 11.35 10.92 13.04
N ASN A 216 11.03 12.02 13.72
CA ASN A 216 9.65 12.49 13.84
C ASN A 216 9.00 12.80 12.48
N THR A 217 9.74 13.41 11.55
CA THR A 217 9.18 13.90 10.28
C THR A 217 8.71 12.78 9.35
N VAL A 218 9.49 11.71 9.17
CA VAL A 218 9.13 10.60 8.29
C VAL A 218 7.88 9.89 8.82
N VAL A 219 7.81 9.64 10.13
CA VAL A 219 6.64 8.99 10.76
C VAL A 219 5.39 9.85 10.63
N TYR A 220 5.48 11.15 10.93
CA TYR A 220 4.33 12.05 10.79
C TYR A 220 3.84 12.14 9.35
N LEU A 221 4.75 12.25 8.37
CA LEU A 221 4.36 12.23 6.96
C LEU A 221 3.62 10.94 6.62
N LEU A 222 4.12 9.78 7.05
CA LEU A 222 3.46 8.51 6.78
C LEU A 222 2.10 8.39 7.48
N ILE A 223 1.95 8.88 8.71
CA ILE A 223 0.64 8.94 9.39
C ILE A 223 -0.33 9.81 8.58
N VAL A 224 0.08 11.00 8.12
CA VAL A 224 -0.75 11.86 7.27
C VAL A 224 -1.15 11.13 5.98
N GLY A 225 -0.20 10.45 5.33
CA GLY A 225 -0.48 9.63 4.14
C GLY A 225 -1.50 8.52 4.38
N LEU A 226 -1.46 7.87 5.55
CA LEU A 226 -2.42 6.84 5.93
C LEU A 226 -3.81 7.39 6.25
N VAL A 227 -3.89 8.56 6.89
CA VAL A 227 -5.17 9.24 7.13
C VAL A 227 -5.85 9.57 5.81
N VAL A 228 -5.09 10.02 4.80
CA VAL A 228 -5.61 10.23 3.44
C VAL A 228 -6.10 8.92 2.82
N LEU A 229 -5.41 7.80 3.03
CA LEU A 229 -5.87 6.48 2.54
C LEU A 229 -7.17 6.00 3.15
N ILE A 230 -7.60 6.52 4.32
CA ILE A 230 -8.93 6.20 4.85
C ILE A 230 -10.02 6.59 3.85
N VAL A 231 -9.85 7.71 3.13
CA VAL A 231 -10.78 8.14 2.07
C VAL A 231 -10.86 7.09 0.95
N ARG A 232 -9.70 6.53 0.55
CA ARG A 232 -9.63 5.43 -0.43
C ARG A 232 -10.31 4.17 0.07
N CYS A 233 -10.18 3.84 1.35
CA CYS A 233 -10.89 2.72 1.97
C CYS A 233 -12.40 2.94 1.98
N VAL A 234 -12.88 4.17 2.22
CA VAL A 234 -14.30 4.50 2.14
C VAL A 234 -14.84 4.24 0.73
N PHE A 235 -14.09 4.61 -0.32
CA PHE A 235 -14.49 4.26 -1.69
C PHE A 235 -14.59 2.74 -1.91
N SER A 236 -13.63 1.94 -1.43
CA SER A 236 -13.69 0.47 -1.54
C SER A 236 -14.94 -0.09 -0.84
N ILE A 237 -15.26 0.41 0.36
CA ILE A 237 -16.45 0.00 1.11
C ILE A 237 -17.71 0.37 0.32
N LEU A 238 -17.82 1.61 -0.16
CA LEU A 238 -18.99 2.04 -0.94
C LEU A 238 -19.15 1.22 -2.22
N SER A 239 -18.05 0.94 -2.94
CA SER A 239 -18.05 0.09 -4.12
C SER A 239 -18.46 -1.36 -3.82
N GLY A 240 -18.00 -1.93 -2.70
CA GLY A 240 -18.32 -3.30 -2.31
C GLY A 240 -19.74 -3.48 -1.77
N PHE A 241 -20.22 -2.51 -0.98
CA PHE A 241 -21.55 -2.56 -0.37
C PHE A 241 -22.67 -2.24 -1.35
N HIS A 242 -22.41 -1.35 -2.31
CA HIS A 242 -23.36 -1.00 -3.36
C HIS A 242 -23.08 -1.72 -4.68
N TRP A 243 -22.45 -2.90 -4.67
CA TRP A 243 -22.33 -3.68 -5.89
C TRP A 243 -23.73 -4.05 -6.41
N SER A 244 -24.12 -3.50 -7.56
CA SER A 244 -25.45 -3.66 -8.14
C SER A 244 -25.38 -4.42 -9.47
N THR A 245 -26.55 -4.75 -10.02
CA THR A 245 -26.66 -5.34 -11.34
C THR A 245 -26.15 -4.38 -12.41
N TRP A 246 -25.66 -4.92 -13.53
CA TRP A 246 -25.14 -4.12 -14.64
C TRP A 246 -26.19 -3.19 -15.25
N GLU A 247 -27.47 -3.54 -15.14
CA GLU A 247 -28.61 -2.75 -15.66
C GLU A 247 -28.83 -1.43 -14.89
N ASN A 248 -28.47 -1.40 -13.60
CA ASN A 248 -28.53 -0.20 -12.77
C ASN A 248 -27.24 -0.09 -11.96
N PRO A 249 -26.12 0.31 -12.59
CA PRO A 249 -24.83 0.33 -11.94
C PRO A 249 -24.80 1.39 -10.83
N SER A 250 -24.28 0.99 -9.68
CA SER A 250 -24.08 1.88 -8.55
C SER A 250 -23.11 3.00 -8.92
N PRO A 251 -23.30 4.20 -8.34
CA PRO A 251 -22.42 5.34 -8.62
C PRO A 251 -20.96 5.09 -8.23
N TYR A 252 -20.68 4.06 -7.42
CA TYR A 252 -19.34 3.73 -6.90
C TYR A 252 -18.62 2.63 -7.69
N ILE A 253 -19.21 2.10 -8.76
CA ILE A 253 -18.54 1.11 -9.64
C ILE A 253 -17.65 1.84 -10.64
N ILE A 254 -16.39 1.44 -10.74
CA ILE A 254 -15.43 2.04 -11.68
C ILE A 254 -15.94 1.82 -13.13
N TYR A 255 -15.86 2.84 -13.98
CA TYR A 255 -16.28 2.88 -15.39
C TYR A 255 -17.79 2.79 -15.66
N PHE A 256 -18.59 2.32 -14.72
CA PHE A 256 -20.05 2.24 -14.87
C PHE A 256 -20.82 3.23 -13.99
N GLY A 257 -20.21 3.70 -12.90
CA GLY A 257 -20.75 4.69 -11.98
C GLY A 257 -20.38 6.13 -12.35
N LYS A 258 -20.47 7.03 -11.37
CA LYS A 258 -20.11 8.44 -11.57
C LYS A 258 -18.61 8.63 -11.38
N TYR A 259 -17.93 9.12 -12.42
CA TYR A 259 -16.48 9.36 -12.44
C TYR A 259 -15.99 10.23 -11.27
N GLN A 260 -16.82 11.15 -10.79
CA GLN A 260 -16.52 12.07 -9.69
C GLN A 260 -16.16 11.33 -8.40
N TYR A 261 -16.91 10.27 -8.05
CA TYR A 261 -16.64 9.51 -6.83
C TYR A 261 -15.31 8.77 -6.93
N TYR A 262 -15.01 8.15 -8.07
CA TYR A 262 -13.70 7.53 -8.27
C TYR A 262 -12.56 8.55 -8.22
N THR A 263 -12.73 9.70 -8.90
CA THR A 263 -11.70 10.73 -8.97
C THR A 263 -11.34 11.28 -7.59
N PHE A 264 -12.34 11.65 -6.77
CA PHE A 264 -12.12 12.31 -5.49
C PHE A 264 -11.94 11.35 -4.31
N LEU A 265 -12.56 10.16 -4.35
CA LEU A 265 -12.50 9.21 -3.24
C LEU A 265 -11.48 8.09 -3.47
N ALA A 266 -11.02 7.87 -4.70
CA ALA A 266 -10.01 6.85 -4.97
C ALA A 266 -8.71 7.41 -5.55
N LEU A 267 -8.78 7.98 -6.76
CA LEU A 267 -7.61 8.43 -7.50
C LEU A 267 -6.81 9.51 -6.76
N LEU A 268 -7.48 10.59 -6.38
CA LEU A 268 -6.83 11.74 -5.75
C LEU A 268 -6.19 11.38 -4.39
N PRO A 269 -6.86 10.65 -3.48
CA PRO A 269 -6.23 10.18 -2.24
C PRO A 269 -4.97 9.35 -2.48
N GLU A 270 -4.98 8.44 -3.45
CA GLU A 270 -3.81 7.61 -3.75
C GLU A 270 -2.64 8.42 -4.33
N VAL A 271 -2.93 9.40 -5.19
CA VAL A 271 -1.91 10.32 -5.71
C VAL A 271 -1.31 11.16 -4.58
N ILE A 272 -2.15 11.72 -3.71
CA ILE A 272 -1.69 12.52 -2.56
C ILE A 272 -0.83 11.66 -1.63
N THR A 273 -1.28 10.45 -1.28
CA THR A 273 -0.51 9.53 -0.44
C THR A 273 0.82 9.14 -1.11
N ALA A 274 0.83 8.88 -2.42
CA ALA A 274 2.06 8.57 -3.15
C ALA A 274 3.06 9.73 -3.10
N ILE A 275 2.60 10.98 -3.25
CA ILE A 275 3.44 12.18 -3.10
C ILE A 275 4.00 12.25 -1.67
N ILE A 276 3.16 12.05 -0.65
CA ILE A 276 3.59 12.08 0.75
C ILE A 276 4.65 11.01 1.03
N ILE A 277 4.48 9.79 0.49
CA ILE A 277 5.47 8.71 0.61
C ILE A 277 6.79 9.09 -0.07
N LEU A 278 6.75 9.71 -1.26
CA LEU A 278 7.95 10.19 -1.94
C LEU A 278 8.69 11.26 -1.13
N VAL A 279 7.96 12.19 -0.52
CA VAL A 279 8.53 13.20 0.38
C VAL A 279 9.12 12.55 1.63
N ALA A 280 8.40 11.58 2.24
CA ALA A 280 8.92 10.83 3.37
C ALA A 280 10.20 10.06 3.02
N PHE A 281 10.28 9.49 1.82
CA PHE A 281 11.47 8.82 1.30
C PHE A 281 12.62 9.78 0.97
N LEU A 282 12.33 11.03 0.60
CA LEU A 282 13.35 12.07 0.48
C LEU A 282 13.99 12.43 1.83
N PHE A 283 13.18 12.50 2.90
CA PHE A 283 13.68 12.76 4.26
C PHE A 283 14.39 11.55 4.90
N TRP A 284 14.10 10.35 4.42
CA TRP A 284 14.77 9.11 4.83
C TRP A 284 16.26 9.08 4.45
#